data_AF-A0A843HUU9-F1
#
_entry.id   AF-A0A843HUU9-F1
#
_cell.length_a   1.000
_cell.length_b   1.000
_cell.length_c   1.000
_cell.angle_alpha   90.00
_cell.angle_beta   90.00
_cell.angle_gamma   90.00
#
_symmetry.space_group_name_H-M   'P 1'
#
loop_
_entity.id
_entity.type
_entity.pdbx_description
1 polymer ?
#
loop_
_entity_poly.entity_id
_entity_poly.type
_entity_poly.pdbx_seq_one_letter_code
_entity_poly.pdbx_strand_id
1 'polypeptide(L)'
;IAAIPFDLIMLPFVLNGSLLRVFKVLKFIKVIALFSQFFETIDFFLKKTHLDEIFGITLLVVLASTLGLYLFDPSINSLFDSLWFVLSTITTVGYGDILPQSGAGKIIGLLTLIFGVLIFSTVTGAIASYFARRILMNEDFNITENDDNIEKLKENLSYNKQNITEVHAKVDDIDRDVEHLKKEINELKELNKQLNDEIKSLNENLKN
;
A
#
# COMPACT_ATOMS: atom_id res chain seq x y z
N ILE A 1 -22.77 -44.02 13.12
CA ILE A 1 -23.70 -44.63 12.14
C ILE A 1 -25.09 -44.59 12.74
N ALA A 2 -25.79 -43.46 12.59
CA ALA A 2 -27.20 -43.37 12.96
C ALA A 2 -28.00 -43.58 11.68
N ALA A 3 -28.75 -44.68 11.63
CA ALA A 3 -29.62 -45.02 10.52
C ALA A 3 -30.63 -43.90 10.32
N ILE A 4 -30.46 -43.13 9.24
CA ILE A 4 -31.48 -42.22 8.76
C ILE A 4 -32.65 -43.13 8.32
N PRO A 5 -33.84 -42.99 8.92
CA PRO A 5 -34.93 -43.93 8.69
C PRO A 5 -35.34 -43.88 7.21
N PHE A 6 -35.48 -45.07 6.63
CA PHE A 6 -35.88 -45.31 5.24
C PHE A 6 -37.15 -44.53 4.83
N ASP A 7 -37.99 -44.17 5.80
CA ASP A 7 -39.19 -43.33 5.66
C ASP A 7 -38.91 -41.94 5.06
N LEU A 8 -37.69 -41.41 5.16
CA LEU A 8 -37.35 -40.09 4.61
C LEU A 8 -37.05 -40.09 3.10
N ILE A 9 -36.74 -41.26 2.54
CA ILE A 9 -36.43 -41.45 1.10
C ILE A 9 -37.70 -41.75 0.30
N MET A 10 -38.72 -42.36 0.91
CA MET A 10 -39.97 -42.77 0.24
C MET A 10 -41.06 -41.69 0.17
N LEU A 11 -40.84 -40.53 0.79
CA LEU A 11 -41.81 -39.43 0.82
C LEU A 11 -42.08 -38.70 -0.52
N PRO A 12 -41.26 -38.77 -1.61
CA PRO A 12 -41.61 -38.06 -2.83
C PRO A 12 -42.66 -38.77 -3.69
N PHE A 13 -43.14 -39.97 -3.32
CA PHE A 13 -43.94 -40.80 -4.22
C PHE A 13 -45.47 -40.57 -4.16
N VAL A 14 -46.05 -39.97 -3.10
CA VAL A 14 -47.53 -40.05 -2.89
C VAL A 14 -48.29 -38.71 -2.83
N LEU A 15 -47.66 -37.54 -2.97
CA LEU A 15 -48.39 -36.27 -2.78
C LEU A 15 -48.26 -35.28 -3.95
N ASN A 16 -49.44 -34.85 -4.41
CA ASN A 16 -49.69 -34.08 -5.62
C ASN A 16 -49.16 -32.62 -5.55
N GLY A 17 -48.25 -32.27 -6.48
CA GLY A 17 -48.14 -30.97 -7.18
C GLY A 17 -47.61 -29.69 -6.50
N SER A 18 -48.20 -29.24 -5.39
CA SER A 18 -48.04 -27.82 -4.97
C SER A 18 -47.57 -27.58 -3.54
N LEU A 19 -47.86 -28.45 -2.59
CA LEU A 19 -47.48 -28.26 -1.17
C LEU A 19 -46.04 -28.72 -0.85
N LEU A 20 -45.46 -29.61 -1.65
CA LEU A 20 -44.07 -30.09 -1.48
C LEU A 20 -43.00 -29.01 -1.77
N ARG A 21 -43.36 -27.93 -2.47
CA ARG A 21 -42.44 -26.83 -2.79
C ARG A 21 -42.04 -26.02 -1.55
N VAL A 22 -42.97 -25.82 -0.61
CA VAL A 22 -42.72 -25.06 0.63
C VAL A 22 -41.89 -25.88 1.62
N PHE A 23 -42.11 -27.19 1.71
CA PHE A 23 -41.29 -28.09 2.54
C PHE A 23 -39.83 -28.22 2.06
N LYS A 24 -39.54 -27.93 0.78
CA LYS A 24 -38.16 -27.84 0.27
C LYS A 24 -37.44 -26.57 0.75
N VAL A 25 -38.15 -25.45 0.95
CA VAL A 25 -37.58 -24.19 1.49
C VAL A 25 -37.13 -24.35 2.94
N LEU A 26 -37.82 -25.17 3.73
CA LEU A 26 -37.36 -25.52 5.09
C LEU A 26 -36.01 -26.26 5.11
N LYS A 27 -35.67 -27.00 4.04
CA LYS A 27 -34.34 -27.64 3.91
C LYS A 27 -33.23 -26.61 3.63
N PHE A 28 -33.53 -25.49 2.98
CA PHE A 28 -32.55 -24.41 2.74
C PHE A 28 -32.03 -23.77 4.03
N ILE A 29 -32.90 -23.59 5.04
CA ILE A 29 -32.50 -23.08 6.35
C ILE A 29 -31.47 -24.03 7.00
N LYS A 30 -31.64 -25.35 6.81
CA LYS A 30 -30.66 -26.35 7.25
C LYS A 30 -29.36 -26.29 6.46
N VAL A 31 -29.39 -26.04 5.16
CA VAL A 31 -28.15 -25.92 4.35
C VAL A 31 -27.35 -24.68 4.78
N ILE A 32 -28.02 -23.55 5.06
CA ILE A 32 -27.41 -22.34 5.62
C ILE A 32 -26.87 -22.61 7.05
N ALA A 33 -27.62 -23.34 7.88
CA ALA A 33 -27.19 -23.69 9.24
C ALA A 33 -26.07 -24.76 9.29
N LEU A 34 -25.99 -25.66 8.31
CA LEU A 34 -24.88 -26.62 8.17
C LEU A 34 -23.61 -25.94 7.64
N PHE A 35 -23.76 -24.89 6.83
CA PHE A 35 -22.64 -24.04 6.42
C PHE A 35 -21.99 -23.33 7.62
N SER A 36 -22.77 -22.99 8.66
CA SER A 36 -22.26 -22.46 9.93
C SER A 36 -21.30 -23.42 10.66
N GLN A 37 -21.36 -24.72 10.40
CA GLN A 37 -20.48 -25.71 11.05
C GLN A 37 -19.16 -25.92 10.30
N PHE A 38 -19.06 -25.43 9.05
CA PHE A 38 -17.83 -25.50 8.26
C PHE A 38 -16.83 -24.38 8.59
N PHE A 39 -17.25 -23.34 9.31
CA PHE A 39 -16.42 -22.16 9.62
C PHE A 39 -15.38 -22.39 10.74
N GLU A 40 -15.52 -23.42 11.58
CA GLU A 40 -14.62 -23.62 12.73
C GLU A 40 -13.22 -24.17 12.34
N THR A 41 -13.07 -24.81 11.17
CA THR A 41 -11.78 -25.42 10.76
C THR A 41 -10.89 -24.45 9.97
N ILE A 42 -11.46 -23.37 9.46
CA ILE A 42 -10.79 -22.39 8.58
C ILE A 42 -10.24 -21.19 9.39
N ASP A 43 -10.52 -21.13 10.70
CA ASP A 43 -10.17 -20.03 11.61
C ASP A 43 -8.65 -19.88 11.88
N PHE A 44 -7.84 -20.86 11.43
CA PHE A 44 -6.40 -20.94 11.66
C PHE A 44 -5.52 -20.37 10.51
N PHE A 45 -6.06 -20.25 9.29
CA PHE A 45 -5.28 -19.82 8.10
C PHE A 45 -5.60 -18.39 7.62
N LEU A 46 -6.58 -17.71 8.22
CA LEU A 46 -7.30 -16.57 7.62
C LEU A 46 -7.04 -15.19 8.27
N LYS A 47 -6.29 -15.09 9.37
CA LYS A 47 -6.26 -13.89 10.22
C LYS A 47 -5.46 -12.66 9.73
N LYS A 48 -5.16 -12.47 8.43
CA LYS A 48 -4.28 -11.34 8.03
C LYS A 48 -4.62 -10.53 6.78
N THR A 49 -5.65 -10.90 6.03
CA THR A 49 -6.07 -10.12 4.85
C THR A 49 -7.51 -10.51 4.53
N HIS A 50 -8.50 -9.62 4.68
CA HIS A 50 -9.95 -9.78 4.45
C HIS A 50 -10.38 -10.29 3.04
N LEU A 51 -9.47 -10.91 2.29
CA LEU A 51 -9.65 -11.49 0.96
C LEU A 51 -10.34 -12.86 1.02
N ASP A 52 -10.19 -13.52 2.15
CA ASP A 52 -10.83 -14.76 2.56
C ASP A 52 -12.34 -14.65 2.76
N GLU A 53 -12.81 -13.55 3.34
CA GLU A 53 -14.23 -13.24 3.49
C GLU A 53 -14.92 -13.09 2.13
N ILE A 54 -14.27 -12.42 1.16
CA ILE A 54 -14.80 -12.21 -0.20
C ILE A 54 -14.92 -13.54 -0.94
N PHE A 55 -13.93 -14.42 -0.81
CA PHE A 55 -13.98 -15.75 -1.45
C PHE A 55 -15.09 -16.62 -0.86
N GLY A 56 -15.27 -16.58 0.47
CA GLY A 56 -16.36 -17.29 1.14
C GLY A 56 -17.74 -16.79 0.73
N ILE A 57 -17.93 -15.46 0.68
CA ILE A 57 -19.19 -14.84 0.23
C ILE A 57 -19.46 -15.18 -1.24
N THR A 58 -18.44 -15.10 -2.10
CA THR A 58 -18.59 -15.45 -3.53
C THR A 58 -19.01 -16.90 -3.71
N LEU A 59 -18.38 -17.84 -2.99
CA LEU A 59 -18.76 -19.25 -3.04
C LEU A 59 -20.19 -19.48 -2.54
N LEU A 60 -20.59 -18.81 -1.46
CA LEU A 60 -21.95 -18.87 -0.94
C LEU A 60 -22.96 -18.37 -1.97
N VAL A 61 -22.71 -17.21 -2.60
CA VAL A 61 -23.58 -16.65 -3.65
C VAL A 61 -23.68 -17.60 -4.84
N VAL A 62 -22.56 -18.19 -5.28
CA VAL A 62 -22.56 -19.18 -6.38
C VAL A 62 -23.46 -20.36 -6.04
N LEU A 63 -23.30 -20.96 -4.86
CA LEU A 63 -24.09 -22.11 -4.43
C LEU A 63 -25.57 -21.77 -4.24
N ALA A 64 -25.86 -20.62 -3.61
CA ALA A 64 -27.22 -20.16 -3.37
C ALA A 64 -27.97 -19.85 -4.69
N SER A 65 -27.33 -19.15 -5.63
CA SER A 65 -27.91 -18.86 -6.94
C SER A 65 -28.08 -20.12 -7.79
N THR A 66 -27.10 -21.04 -7.76
CA THR A 66 -27.15 -22.32 -8.50
C THR A 66 -28.32 -23.18 -8.04
N LEU A 67 -28.48 -23.33 -6.72
CA LEU A 67 -29.59 -24.08 -6.13
C LEU A 67 -30.93 -23.37 -6.32
N GLY A 68 -30.93 -22.04 -6.20
CA GLY A 68 -32.13 -21.22 -6.41
C GLY A 68 -32.67 -21.36 -7.82
N LEU A 69 -31.81 -21.23 -8.84
CA LEU A 69 -32.21 -21.38 -10.24
C LEU A 69 -32.72 -22.79 -10.54
N TYR A 70 -32.03 -23.82 -10.07
CA TYR A 70 -32.46 -25.21 -10.28
C TYR A 70 -33.82 -25.52 -9.65
N LEU A 71 -34.18 -24.88 -8.54
CA LEU A 71 -35.42 -25.16 -7.82
C LEU A 71 -36.59 -24.25 -8.19
N PHE A 72 -36.31 -23.01 -8.59
CA PHE A 72 -37.33 -21.99 -8.86
C PHE A 72 -37.50 -21.66 -10.34
N ASP A 73 -36.63 -22.15 -11.22
CA ASP A 73 -36.75 -21.99 -12.67
C ASP A 73 -36.97 -23.34 -13.37
N PRO A 74 -38.19 -23.64 -13.85
CA PRO A 74 -38.49 -24.86 -14.58
C PRO A 74 -37.75 -24.98 -15.92
N SER A 75 -37.18 -23.90 -16.46
CA SER A 75 -36.43 -23.92 -17.72
C SER A 75 -34.99 -24.39 -17.55
N ILE A 76 -34.50 -24.52 -16.31
CA ILE A 76 -33.20 -25.09 -15.98
C ILE A 76 -33.36 -26.61 -15.81
N ASN A 77 -32.71 -27.40 -16.67
CA ASN A 77 -32.89 -28.86 -16.70
C ASN A 77 -31.99 -29.61 -15.71
N SER A 78 -30.84 -29.05 -15.35
CA SER A 78 -29.88 -29.69 -14.45
C SER A 78 -29.21 -28.71 -13.48
N LEU A 79 -28.64 -29.24 -12.39
CA LEU A 79 -27.80 -28.45 -11.48
C LEU A 79 -26.53 -27.92 -12.15
N PHE A 80 -26.05 -28.61 -13.18
CA PHE A 80 -24.89 -28.16 -13.94
C PHE A 80 -25.23 -26.94 -14.80
N ASP A 81 -26.42 -26.92 -15.39
CA ASP A 81 -26.92 -25.78 -16.19
C ASP A 81 -27.05 -24.51 -15.34
N SER A 82 -27.56 -24.63 -14.11
CA SER A 82 -27.60 -23.48 -13.20
C SER A 82 -26.22 -23.03 -12.75
N LEU A 83 -25.30 -23.96 -12.48
CA LEU A 83 -23.93 -23.62 -12.11
C LEU A 83 -23.21 -22.92 -13.26
N TRP A 84 -23.40 -23.42 -14.48
CA TRP A 84 -22.85 -22.84 -15.71
C TRP A 84 -23.36 -21.40 -15.93
N PHE A 85 -24.67 -21.17 -15.79
CA PHE A 85 -25.24 -19.83 -15.87
C PHE A 85 -24.66 -18.89 -14.80
N VAL A 86 -24.59 -19.34 -13.54
CA VAL A 86 -24.09 -18.51 -12.43
C VAL A 86 -22.61 -18.19 -12.60
N LEU A 87 -21.78 -19.16 -12.97
CA LEU A 87 -20.35 -18.95 -13.19
C LEU A 87 -20.11 -18.02 -14.38
N SER A 88 -20.79 -18.24 -15.51
CA SER A 88 -20.66 -17.36 -16.69
C SER A 88 -21.15 -15.94 -16.41
N THR A 89 -22.15 -15.78 -15.54
CA THR A 89 -22.66 -14.46 -15.13
C THR A 89 -21.71 -13.74 -14.18
N ILE A 90 -21.23 -14.40 -13.11
CA ILE A 90 -20.32 -13.80 -12.12
C ILE A 90 -18.97 -13.44 -12.76
N THR A 91 -18.48 -14.28 -13.69
CA THR A 91 -17.25 -14.00 -14.45
C THR A 91 -17.46 -12.96 -15.55
N THR A 92 -18.67 -12.43 -15.72
CA THR A 92 -19.08 -11.45 -16.75
C THR A 92 -18.93 -11.94 -18.19
N VAL A 93 -18.78 -13.25 -18.41
CA VAL A 93 -18.70 -13.86 -19.75
C VAL A 93 -20.07 -13.89 -20.41
N GLY A 94 -21.11 -14.34 -19.68
CA GLY A 94 -22.51 -14.25 -20.10
C GLY A 94 -22.81 -14.86 -21.47
N TYR A 95 -22.52 -16.15 -21.67
CA TYR A 95 -22.74 -16.82 -22.97
C TYR A 95 -24.17 -16.74 -23.50
N GLY A 96 -25.16 -16.64 -22.61
CA GLY A 96 -26.58 -16.49 -22.97
C GLY A 96 -27.22 -17.74 -23.58
N ASP A 97 -26.54 -18.88 -23.49
CA ASP A 97 -26.99 -20.20 -23.93
C ASP A 97 -28.04 -20.79 -22.99
N ILE A 98 -27.90 -20.54 -21.68
CA ILE A 98 -28.85 -20.94 -20.65
C ILE A 98 -29.33 -19.67 -19.97
N LEU A 99 -30.65 -19.44 -19.93
CA LEU A 99 -31.23 -18.22 -19.37
C LEU A 99 -32.45 -18.57 -18.52
N PRO A 100 -32.59 -17.98 -17.32
CA PRO A 100 -33.79 -18.12 -16.52
C PRO A 100 -34.98 -17.49 -17.22
N GLN A 101 -36.06 -18.26 -17.40
CA GLN A 101 -37.29 -17.80 -18.04
C GLN A 101 -38.36 -17.48 -17.00
N SER A 102 -38.31 -18.11 -15.82
CA SER A 102 -39.29 -17.92 -14.76
C SER A 102 -39.12 -16.55 -14.09
N GLY A 103 -40.21 -15.96 -13.58
CA GLY A 103 -40.14 -14.68 -12.87
C GLY A 103 -39.19 -14.73 -11.65
N ALA A 104 -39.22 -15.83 -10.90
CA ALA A 104 -38.32 -16.05 -9.77
C ALA A 104 -36.86 -16.26 -10.23
N GLY A 105 -36.65 -17.02 -11.31
CA GLY A 105 -35.33 -17.24 -11.89
C GLY A 105 -34.69 -15.94 -12.38
N LYS A 106 -35.47 -15.06 -13.00
CA LYS A 106 -35.01 -13.73 -13.44
C LYS A 106 -34.57 -12.85 -12.28
N ILE A 107 -35.29 -12.88 -11.15
CA ILE A 107 -34.88 -12.16 -9.93
C ILE A 107 -33.55 -12.70 -9.39
N ILE A 108 -33.40 -14.03 -9.32
CA ILE A 108 -32.15 -14.67 -8.87
C ILE A 108 -30.99 -14.32 -9.82
N GLY A 109 -31.23 -14.35 -11.13
CA GLY A 109 -30.26 -13.93 -12.14
C GLY A 109 -29.84 -12.47 -12.00
N LEU A 110 -30.81 -11.56 -11.78
CA LEU A 110 -30.53 -10.14 -11.55
C LEU A 110 -29.67 -9.92 -10.29
N LEU A 111 -30.00 -10.60 -9.19
CA LEU A 111 -29.18 -10.53 -7.97
C LEU A 111 -27.77 -11.06 -8.22
N THR A 112 -27.64 -12.17 -8.94
CA THR A 112 -26.34 -12.76 -9.30
C THR A 112 -25.48 -11.80 -10.11
N LEU A 113 -26.09 -11.07 -11.05
CA LEU A 113 -25.41 -10.05 -11.85
C LEU A 113 -24.88 -8.91 -10.98
N ILE A 114 -25.71 -8.36 -10.08
CA ILE A 114 -25.30 -7.30 -9.15
C ILE A 114 -24.13 -7.77 -8.29
N PHE A 115 -24.20 -8.99 -7.73
CA PHE A 115 -23.10 -9.57 -6.95
C PHE A 115 -21.82 -9.73 -7.76
N GLY A 116 -21.90 -10.18 -9.02
CA GLY A 116 -20.74 -10.28 -9.90
C GLY A 116 -20.00 -8.94 -10.04
N VAL A 117 -20.74 -7.84 -10.28
CA VAL A 117 -20.17 -6.50 -10.39
C VAL A 117 -19.54 -6.02 -9.09
N LEU A 118 -20.16 -6.32 -7.93
CA LEU A 118 -19.60 -5.97 -6.62
C LEU A 118 -18.26 -6.67 -6.38
N ILE A 119 -18.16 -7.97 -6.69
CA ILE A 119 -16.91 -8.74 -6.54
C ILE A 119 -15.80 -8.14 -7.41
N PHE A 120 -16.08 -7.86 -8.69
CA PHE A 120 -15.13 -7.21 -9.59
C PHE A 120 -14.67 -5.84 -9.08
N SER A 121 -15.60 -5.04 -8.54
CA SER A 121 -15.31 -3.72 -7.97
C SER A 121 -14.39 -3.82 -6.76
N THR A 122 -14.63 -4.77 -5.87
CA THR A 122 -13.80 -4.98 -4.68
C THR A 122 -12.40 -5.46 -5.04
N VAL A 123 -12.26 -6.42 -5.97
CA VAL A 123 -10.95 -6.88 -6.45
C VAL A 123 -10.16 -5.73 -7.07
N THR A 124 -10.81 -4.94 -7.93
CA THR A 124 -10.19 -3.77 -8.55
C THR A 124 -9.75 -2.74 -7.50
N GLY A 125 -10.62 -2.44 -6.54
CA GLY A 125 -10.31 -1.52 -5.43
C GLY A 125 -9.17 -2.02 -4.54
N ALA A 126 -9.10 -3.32 -4.27
CA ALA A 126 -8.02 -3.93 -3.49
C ALA A 126 -6.67 -3.78 -4.20
N ILE A 127 -6.62 -4.04 -5.51
CA ILE A 127 -5.41 -3.86 -6.33
C ILE A 127 -4.99 -2.38 -6.34
N ALA A 128 -5.93 -1.46 -6.62
CA ALA A 128 -5.65 -0.03 -6.61
C ALA A 128 -5.10 0.44 -5.25
N SER A 129 -5.71 -0.02 -4.16
CA SER A 129 -5.28 0.31 -2.80
C SER A 129 -3.89 -0.25 -2.46
N TYR A 130 -3.56 -1.45 -2.96
CA TYR A 130 -2.22 -2.02 -2.84
C TYR A 130 -1.16 -1.15 -3.54
N PHE A 131 -1.42 -0.74 -4.78
CA PHE A 131 -0.49 0.13 -5.51
C PHE A 131 -0.40 1.54 -4.91
N ALA A 132 -1.53 2.13 -4.53
CA ALA A 132 -1.55 3.45 -3.89
C ALA A 132 -0.71 3.48 -2.61
N ARG A 133 -0.87 2.47 -1.73
CA ARG A 133 -0.03 2.34 -0.52
C ARG A 133 1.45 2.24 -0.84
N ARG A 134 1.82 1.51 -1.89
CA ARG A 134 3.22 1.32 -2.27
C ARG A 134 3.85 2.60 -2.83
N ILE A 135 3.08 3.39 -3.57
CA ILE A 135 3.54 4.70 -4.08
C ILE A 135 3.74 5.67 -2.90
N LEU A 136 2.76 5.79 -2.01
CA LEU A 136 2.84 6.67 -0.84
C LEU A 136 4.00 6.30 0.09
N MET A 137 4.20 5.00 0.39
CA MET A 137 5.33 4.55 1.20
C MET A 137 6.69 4.86 0.55
N ASN A 138 6.79 4.81 -0.78
CA ASN A 138 8.03 5.17 -1.49
C ASN A 138 8.28 6.69 -1.44
N GLU A 139 7.23 7.51 -1.53
CA GLU A 139 7.35 8.97 -1.40
C GLU A 139 7.78 9.36 0.02
N ASP A 140 7.16 8.81 1.06
CA ASP A 140 7.51 9.07 2.46
C ASP A 140 8.97 8.66 2.75
N PHE A 141 9.42 7.52 2.22
CA PHE A 141 10.80 7.05 2.37
C PHE A 141 11.80 8.02 1.70
N ASN A 142 11.52 8.46 0.47
CA ASN A 142 12.38 9.40 -0.25
C ASN A 142 12.45 10.78 0.42
N ILE A 143 11.34 11.26 1.00
CA ILE A 143 11.32 12.53 1.74
C ILE A 143 12.21 12.43 2.98
N THR A 144 12.09 11.34 3.74
CA THR A 144 12.89 11.11 4.94
C THR A 144 14.39 11.04 4.62
N GLU A 145 14.77 10.30 3.57
CA GLU A 145 16.17 10.20 3.14
C GLU A 145 16.74 11.56 2.70
N ASN A 146 15.94 12.36 2.00
CA ASN A 146 16.36 13.69 1.56
C ASN A 146 16.51 14.66 2.74
N ASP A 147 15.62 14.61 3.74
CA ASP A 147 15.72 15.44 4.94
C ASP A 147 17.00 15.13 5.75
N ASP A 148 17.32 13.85 5.93
CA ASP A 148 18.58 13.41 6.57
C ASP A 148 19.82 13.93 5.82
N ASN A 149 19.76 13.91 4.48
CA ASN A 149 20.85 14.42 3.64
C ASN A 149 20.98 15.95 3.74
N ILE A 150 19.87 16.67 3.82
CA ILE A 150 19.86 18.13 4.02
C ILE A 150 20.43 18.48 5.40
N GLU A 151 20.13 17.71 6.44
CA GLU A 151 20.68 17.93 7.78
C GLU A 151 22.20 17.77 7.80
N LYS A 152 22.73 16.69 7.21
CA LYS A 152 24.19 16.48 7.06
C LYS A 152 24.86 17.60 6.25
N LEU A 153 24.21 18.08 5.19
CA LEU A 153 24.72 19.20 4.39
C LEU A 153 24.75 20.50 5.20
N LYS A 154 23.73 20.78 6.03
CA LYS A 154 23.68 21.94 6.92
C LYS A 154 24.77 21.89 8.00
N GLU A 155 25.04 20.71 8.54
CA GLU A 155 26.11 20.49 9.51
C GLU A 155 27.48 20.76 8.87
N ASN A 156 27.75 20.16 7.71
CA ASN A 156 28.99 20.39 6.95
C ASN A 156 29.18 21.87 6.57
N LEU A 157 28.11 22.56 6.18
CA LEU A 157 28.14 23.99 5.90
C LEU A 157 28.47 24.81 7.14
N SER A 158 27.90 24.47 8.29
CA SER A 158 28.17 25.15 9.56
C SER A 158 29.61 24.96 10.01
N TYR A 159 30.12 23.73 9.91
CA TYR A 159 31.51 23.39 10.18
C TYR A 159 32.48 24.15 9.26
N ASN A 160 32.22 24.14 7.96
CA ASN A 160 33.07 24.88 7.00
C ASN A 160 33.01 26.39 7.23
N LYS A 161 31.84 26.95 7.55
CA LYS A 161 31.70 28.37 7.88
C LYS A 161 32.52 28.76 9.11
N GLN A 162 32.54 27.89 10.12
CA GLN A 162 33.37 28.08 11.31
C GLN A 162 34.86 28.05 10.97
N ASN A 163 35.31 27.06 10.19
CA ASN A 163 36.70 26.99 9.73
C ASN A 163 37.11 28.24 8.94
N ILE A 164 36.24 28.75 8.05
CA ILE A 164 36.50 29.99 7.30
C ILE A 164 36.63 31.17 8.26
N THR A 165 35.80 31.25 9.30
CA THR A 165 35.85 32.33 10.29
C THR A 165 37.14 32.27 11.11
N GLU A 166 37.57 31.07 11.51
CA GLU A 166 38.84 30.88 12.21
C GLU A 166 40.04 31.26 11.33
N VAL A 167 40.05 30.83 10.07
CA VAL A 167 41.10 31.20 9.11
C VAL A 167 41.11 32.71 8.89
N HIS A 168 39.95 33.34 8.77
CA HIS A 168 39.85 34.79 8.58
C HIS A 168 40.45 35.56 9.78
N ALA A 169 40.14 35.13 11.01
CA ALA A 169 40.72 35.73 12.21
C ALA A 169 42.26 35.59 12.27
N LYS A 170 42.80 34.43 11.86
CA LYS A 170 44.26 34.25 11.77
C LYS A 170 44.90 35.13 10.70
N VAL A 171 44.22 35.35 9.57
CA VAL A 171 44.70 36.26 8.52
C VAL A 171 44.72 37.70 9.04
N ASP A 172 43.69 38.14 9.79
CA ASP A 172 43.65 39.48 10.39
C ASP A 172 44.75 39.71 11.44
N ASP A 173 45.13 38.66 12.19
CA ASP A 173 46.29 38.71 13.10
C ASP A 173 47.60 38.82 12.32
N ILE A 174 47.77 38.03 11.25
CA ILE A 174 48.97 38.09 10.40
C ILE A 174 49.12 39.47 9.73
N ASP A 175 48.04 40.06 9.22
CA ASP A 175 48.10 41.38 8.60
C ASP A 175 48.54 42.46 9.60
N ARG A 176 48.13 42.35 10.87
CA ARG A 176 48.60 43.23 11.94
C ARG A 176 50.10 43.05 12.22
N ASP A 177 50.57 41.81 12.28
CA ASP A 177 52.00 41.51 12.47
C ASP A 177 52.84 42.05 11.30
N VAL A 178 52.35 41.91 10.07
CA VAL A 178 53.01 42.44 8.87
C VAL A 178 53.11 43.97 8.93
N GLU A 179 52.05 44.67 9.33
CA GLU A 179 52.09 46.14 9.48
C GLU A 179 53.04 46.58 10.60
N HIS A 180 53.08 45.85 11.71
CA HIS A 180 54.03 46.10 12.79
C HIS A 180 55.48 45.96 12.31
N LEU A 181 55.81 44.85 11.64
CA LEU A 181 57.15 44.60 11.11
C LEU A 181 57.55 45.64 10.04
N LYS A 182 56.63 46.07 9.19
CA LYS A 182 56.90 47.17 8.22
C LYS A 182 57.30 48.46 8.94
N LYS A 183 56.65 48.78 10.05
CA LYS A 183 56.97 49.95 10.86
C LYS A 183 58.37 49.85 11.46
N GLU A 184 58.69 48.72 12.10
CA GLU A 184 60.03 48.46 12.65
C GLU A 184 61.12 48.55 11.57
N ILE A 185 60.88 47.98 10.39
CA ILE A 185 61.82 48.06 9.26
C ILE A 185 62.07 49.52 8.85
N ASN A 186 61.03 50.36 8.81
CA ASN A 186 61.19 51.77 8.47
C ASN A 186 61.96 52.54 9.54
N GLU A 187 61.70 52.27 10.82
CA GLU A 187 62.47 52.85 11.94
C GLU A 187 63.95 52.45 11.86
N LEU A 188 64.24 51.17 11.61
CA LEU A 188 65.62 50.69 11.43
C LEU A 188 66.30 51.32 10.21
N LYS A 189 65.57 51.55 9.11
CA LYS A 189 66.11 52.24 7.92
C LYS A 189 66.49 53.69 8.23
N GLU A 190 65.64 54.42 8.95
CA GLU A 190 65.94 55.79 9.36
C GLU A 190 67.14 55.85 10.32
N LEU A 191 67.20 54.93 11.29
CA LEU A 191 68.33 54.84 12.22
C LEU A 191 69.65 54.53 11.50
N ASN A 192 69.63 53.61 10.53
CA ASN A 192 70.80 53.27 9.73
C ASN A 192 71.27 54.46 8.88
N LYS A 193 70.33 55.22 8.32
CA LYS A 193 70.64 56.45 7.58
C LYS A 193 71.31 57.50 8.48
N GLN A 194 70.75 57.75 9.67
CA GLN A 194 71.33 58.65 10.66
C GLN A 194 72.76 58.24 11.05
N LEU A 195 72.98 56.95 11.33
CA LEU A 195 74.30 56.43 11.66
C LEU A 195 75.30 56.61 10.51
N ASN A 196 74.89 56.35 9.26
CA ASN A 196 75.76 56.56 8.10
C ASN A 196 76.12 58.03 7.90
N ASP A 197 75.17 58.94 8.11
CA ASP A 197 75.42 60.39 8.05
C ASP A 197 76.38 60.84 9.17
N GLU A 198 76.25 60.28 10.37
CA GLU A 198 77.15 60.53 11.50
C GLU A 198 78.58 60.04 11.23
N ILE A 199 78.75 58.78 10.76
CA ILE A 199 80.05 58.22 10.37
C ILE A 199 80.72 59.08 9.28
N LYS A 200 79.94 59.57 8.31
CA LYS A 200 80.46 60.44 7.25
C LYS A 200 80.99 61.75 7.81
N SER A 201 80.24 62.39 8.71
CA SER A 201 80.66 63.63 9.36
C SER A 201 81.93 63.48 10.21
N LEU A 202 82.08 62.36 10.94
CA LEU A 202 83.29 62.05 11.71
C LEU A 202 84.52 61.85 10.81
N ASN A 203 84.36 61.14 9.70
CA ASN A 203 85.45 60.92 8.74
C ASN A 203 85.89 62.21 8.04
N GLU A 204 84.98 63.16 7.80
CA GLU A 204 85.33 64.49 7.29
C GLU A 204 86.10 65.31 8.33
N ASN A 205 85.71 65.25 9.61
CA ASN A 205 86.42 65.93 10.70
C ASN A 205 87.84 65.39 10.95
N LEU A 206 88.08 64.08 10.76
CA LEU A 206 89.41 63.48 10.92
C LEU A 206 90.39 63.78 9.77
N LYS A 207 89.89 64.28 8.62
CA LYS A 207 90.72 64.65 7.47
C LYS A 207 91.23 66.10 7.50
N ASN A 208 90.69 66.93 8.38
CA ASN A 208 91.09 68.33 8.61
C ASN A 208 92.00 68.44 9.83
#